data_AF-A0A431L6U9-F1
#
_entry.id   AF-A0A431L6U9-F1
#
_cell.length_a   1.000
_cell.length_b   1.000
_cell.length_c   1.000
_cell.angle_alpha   90.00
_cell.angle_beta   90.00
_cell.angle_gamma   90.00
#
_symmetry.space_group_name_H-M   'P 1'
#
loop_
_entity.id
_entity.type
_entity.pdbx_description
1 polymer ?
#
loop_
_entity_poly.entity_id
_entity_poly.type
_entity_poly.pdbx_seq_one_letter_code
_entity_poly.pdbx_strand_id
1 'polypeptide(L)'
;SNQDDRSLVEDAPLKILQNFQPVHDWVLESGDMLYLPPHWAHNGIAIGECTTYSIGFRSPTSQELAQQFMGHLQETIQIDGIYADPDLKLQAHSAEIGDAMIDRVVDTLKRITWTREDVRNFLGAYLTEPKPHVFFDCPDEPLEHEEFTAACLADGYRLDARSLLLFSDGHFFLNGEPVPVEEEDLPVLQNLADQRRLDSVVGLSEEGLALLYDWYCCGFAHPSKSLME
;
A
#
# COMPACT_ATOMS: atom_id res chain seq x y z
N SER A 1 27.72 -5.57 -8.56
CA SER A 1 28.38 -6.66 -7.83
C SER A 1 27.32 -7.57 -7.24
N ASN A 2 27.47 -8.88 -7.41
CA ASN A 2 26.65 -9.93 -6.79
C ASN A 2 27.38 -10.62 -5.62
N GLN A 3 28.34 -9.93 -5.01
CA GLN A 3 29.18 -10.46 -3.93
C GLN A 3 28.38 -10.85 -2.68
N ASP A 4 28.85 -11.91 -2.01
CA ASP A 4 28.31 -12.39 -0.73
C ASP A 4 28.77 -11.54 0.46
N ASP A 5 30.00 -11.02 0.41
CA ASP A 5 30.51 -10.08 1.43
C ASP A 5 29.77 -8.74 1.30
N ARG A 6 28.98 -8.44 2.34
CA ARG A 6 28.17 -7.23 2.46
C ARG A 6 28.56 -6.39 3.66
N SER A 7 29.79 -6.57 4.16
CA SER A 7 30.36 -5.69 5.18
C SER A 7 30.19 -4.23 4.76
N LEU A 8 29.66 -3.42 5.67
CA LEU A 8 29.47 -1.99 5.46
C LEU A 8 30.59 -1.21 6.13
N VAL A 9 30.89 -0.04 5.60
CA VAL A 9 31.76 0.91 6.27
C VAL A 9 31.08 1.31 7.59
N GLU A 10 31.73 1.00 8.71
CA GLU A 10 31.24 1.37 10.05
C GLU A 10 31.10 2.89 10.16
N ASP A 11 30.08 3.34 10.90
CA ASP A 11 29.75 4.75 11.14
C ASP A 11 29.48 5.62 9.90
N ALA A 12 29.37 5.04 8.71
CA ALA A 12 28.96 5.78 7.53
C ALA A 12 27.47 6.19 7.64
N PRO A 13 27.10 7.42 7.26
CA PRO A 13 25.70 7.87 7.29
C PRO A 13 24.81 7.15 6.24
N LEU A 14 25.43 6.41 5.32
CA LEU A 14 24.78 5.66 4.25
C LEU A 14 25.28 4.22 4.26
N LYS A 15 24.48 3.30 3.72
CA LYS A 15 24.85 1.88 3.56
C LYS A 15 25.86 1.72 2.43
N ILE A 16 27.14 1.95 2.72
CA ILE A 16 28.25 1.83 1.77
C ILE A 16 28.98 0.52 2.03
N LEU A 17 29.17 -0.29 1.00
CA LEU A 17 29.96 -1.52 1.09
C LEU A 17 31.43 -1.20 1.35
N GLN A 18 32.03 -1.90 2.31
CA GLN A 18 33.44 -1.75 2.64
C GLN A 18 34.34 -2.18 1.48
N ASN A 19 33.99 -3.29 0.81
CA ASN A 19 34.75 -3.87 -0.29
C ASN A 19 33.85 -4.05 -1.51
N PHE A 20 33.70 -3.04 -2.36
CA PHE A 20 32.92 -3.15 -3.60
C PHE A 20 33.78 -3.65 -4.77
N GLN A 21 33.44 -4.80 -5.35
CA GLN A 21 34.10 -5.33 -6.54
C GLN A 21 33.14 -5.34 -7.74
N PRO A 22 33.29 -4.44 -8.73
CA PRO A 22 32.41 -4.42 -9.88
C PRO A 22 32.63 -5.67 -10.76
N VAL A 23 31.53 -6.32 -11.14
CA VAL A 23 31.51 -7.45 -12.09
C VAL A 23 31.09 -7.02 -13.50
N HIS A 24 30.44 -5.87 -13.59
CA HIS A 24 30.02 -5.23 -14.82
C HIS A 24 30.23 -3.72 -14.70
N ASP A 25 30.56 -3.10 -15.83
CA ASP A 25 30.78 -1.67 -15.98
C ASP A 25 30.18 -1.22 -17.31
N TRP A 26 29.35 -0.18 -17.27
CA TRP A 26 28.59 0.32 -18.41
C TRP A 26 28.50 1.84 -18.34
N VAL A 27 28.61 2.49 -19.51
CA VAL A 27 28.23 3.88 -19.70
C VAL A 27 26.83 3.86 -20.32
N LEU A 28 25.87 4.53 -19.66
CA LEU A 28 24.49 4.61 -20.12
C LEU A 28 24.24 5.93 -20.84
N GLU A 29 23.57 5.86 -21.98
CA GLU A 29 23.13 7.00 -22.77
C GLU A 29 21.65 7.33 -22.49
N SER A 30 21.17 8.44 -23.05
CA SER A 30 19.76 8.84 -22.92
C SER A 30 18.82 7.80 -23.54
N GLY A 31 17.94 7.24 -22.71
CA GLY A 31 16.97 6.20 -23.10
C GLY A 31 17.38 4.78 -22.70
N ASP A 32 18.62 4.57 -22.27
CA ASP A 32 19.05 3.27 -21.76
C ASP A 32 18.42 2.95 -20.39
N MET A 33 18.17 1.66 -20.15
CA MET A 33 17.62 1.15 -18.89
C MET A 33 18.52 0.07 -18.30
N LEU A 34 18.88 0.24 -17.03
CA LEU A 34 19.60 -0.76 -16.25
C LEU A 34 18.67 -1.39 -15.22
N TYR A 35 18.34 -2.67 -15.40
CA TYR A 35 17.61 -3.46 -14.41
C TYR A 35 18.57 -4.06 -13.38
N LEU A 36 18.27 -3.88 -12.10
CA LEU A 36 19.04 -4.45 -10.99
C LEU A 36 18.11 -5.31 -10.12
N PRO A 37 18.37 -6.61 -9.99
CA PRO A 37 17.65 -7.44 -9.04
C PRO A 37 17.91 -7.01 -7.58
N PRO A 38 17.06 -7.42 -6.63
CA PRO A 38 17.33 -7.24 -5.22
C PRO A 38 18.74 -7.73 -4.84
N HIS A 39 19.38 -6.99 -3.94
CA HIS A 39 20.74 -7.25 -3.43
C HIS A 39 21.90 -7.09 -4.41
N TRP A 40 21.66 -6.61 -5.63
CA TRP A 40 22.76 -6.22 -6.51
C TRP A 40 23.30 -4.85 -6.12
N ALA A 41 24.54 -4.84 -5.64
CA ALA A 41 25.23 -3.60 -5.36
C ALA A 41 25.61 -2.91 -6.68
N HIS A 42 25.36 -1.61 -6.74
CA HIS A 42 25.69 -0.77 -7.89
C HIS A 42 26.31 0.54 -7.41
N ASN A 43 27.13 1.14 -8.27
CA ASN A 43 27.77 2.42 -8.05
C ASN A 43 27.66 3.23 -9.34
N GLY A 44 26.79 4.25 -9.35
CA GLY A 44 26.61 5.13 -10.50
C GLY A 44 27.42 6.41 -10.33
N ILE A 45 28.20 6.77 -11.35
CA ILE A 45 28.98 8.02 -11.38
C ILE A 45 28.53 8.80 -12.61
N ALA A 46 28.16 10.07 -12.42
CA ALA A 46 27.78 10.94 -13.52
C ALA A 46 28.99 11.31 -14.40
N ILE A 47 28.81 11.20 -15.71
CA ILE A 47 29.76 11.71 -16.72
C ILE A 47 29.11 12.92 -17.38
N GLY A 48 29.47 14.12 -16.94
CA GLY A 48 28.80 15.36 -17.35
C GLY A 48 27.47 15.59 -16.63
N GLU A 49 26.60 16.39 -17.24
CA GLU A 49 25.27 16.67 -16.70
C GLU A 49 24.30 15.55 -17.10
N CYS A 50 23.65 14.93 -16.11
CA CYS A 50 22.70 13.85 -16.33
C CYS A 50 21.54 13.88 -15.34
N THR A 51 20.44 13.21 -15.68
CA THR A 51 19.33 12.92 -14.77
C THR A 51 19.02 11.42 -14.83
N THR A 52 18.75 10.81 -13.68
CA THR A 52 18.45 9.38 -13.57
C THR A 52 17.07 9.19 -12.93
N TYR A 53 16.23 8.36 -13.55
CA TYR A 53 14.93 7.96 -13.01
C TYR A 53 15.01 6.55 -12.45
N SER A 54 14.89 6.41 -11.13
CA SER A 54 14.90 5.11 -10.46
C SER A 54 13.48 4.60 -10.24
N ILE A 55 13.09 3.58 -10.99
CA ILE A 55 11.79 2.91 -10.83
C ILE A 55 11.96 1.78 -9.81
N GLY A 56 11.61 2.05 -8.56
CA GLY A 56 11.70 1.10 -7.46
C GLY A 56 10.49 0.18 -7.36
N PHE A 57 10.74 -1.09 -7.05
CA PHE A 57 9.70 -2.06 -6.67
C PHE A 57 9.64 -2.21 -5.15
N ARG A 58 8.45 -2.48 -4.62
CA ARG A 58 8.25 -2.76 -3.19
C ARG A 58 8.08 -4.26 -2.99
N SER A 59 8.80 -4.82 -2.02
CA SER A 59 8.62 -6.20 -1.57
C SER A 59 8.82 -6.23 -0.06
N PRO A 60 7.74 -6.43 0.73
CA PRO A 60 7.86 -6.47 2.18
C PRO A 60 8.49 -7.78 2.65
N THR A 61 9.18 -7.70 3.78
CA THR A 61 9.68 -8.91 4.44
C THR A 61 8.53 -9.68 5.09
N SER A 62 8.72 -10.98 5.33
CA SER A 62 7.73 -11.77 6.09
C SER A 62 7.50 -11.20 7.51
N GLN A 63 8.53 -10.63 8.13
CA GLN A 63 8.42 -9.97 9.44
C GLN A 63 7.55 -8.71 9.36
N GLU A 64 7.74 -7.89 8.32
CA GLU A 64 6.92 -6.70 8.08
C GLU A 64 5.46 -7.09 7.85
N LEU A 65 5.20 -8.06 6.98
CA LEU A 65 3.83 -8.55 6.73
C LEU A 65 3.16 -9.04 8.01
N ALA A 66 3.87 -9.82 8.84
CA ALA A 66 3.34 -10.30 10.11
C ALA A 66 3.00 -9.15 11.07
N GLN A 67 3.89 -8.16 11.21
CA GLN A 67 3.66 -7.01 12.09
C GLN A 67 2.50 -6.13 11.62
N GLN A 68 2.44 -5.84 10.33
CA GLN A 68 1.37 -5.03 9.75
C GLN A 68 0.02 -5.75 9.84
N PHE A 69 -0.01 -7.07 9.62
CA PHE A 69 -1.21 -7.86 9.80
C PHE A 69 -1.68 -7.90 11.26
N MET A 70 -0.76 -8.01 12.24
CA MET A 70 -1.13 -7.90 13.66
C MET A 70 -1.73 -6.53 14.00
N GLY A 71 -1.23 -5.45 13.38
CA GLY A 71 -1.85 -4.12 13.48
C GLY A 71 -3.27 -4.11 12.92
N HIS A 72 -3.48 -4.70 11.73
CA HIS A 72 -4.83 -4.85 11.16
C HIS A 72 -5.78 -5.65 12.06
N LEU A 73 -5.30 -6.74 12.68
CA LEU A 73 -6.11 -7.52 13.63
C LEU A 73 -6.47 -6.72 14.89
N GLN A 74 -5.60 -5.80 15.34
CA GLN A 74 -5.88 -4.95 16.49
C GLN A 74 -7.09 -4.03 16.24
N GLU A 75 -7.29 -3.60 15.00
CA GLU A 75 -8.38 -2.70 14.61
C GLU A 75 -9.69 -3.45 14.31
N THR A 76 -9.60 -4.74 13.94
CA THR A 76 -10.74 -5.50 13.39
C THR A 76 -11.27 -6.59 14.33
N ILE A 77 -10.44 -7.14 15.21
CA ILE A 77 -10.85 -8.20 16.14
C ILE A 77 -11.16 -7.61 17.51
N GLN A 78 -12.32 -7.96 18.04
CA GLN A 78 -12.67 -7.72 19.44
C GLN A 78 -12.85 -9.04 20.19
N ILE A 79 -12.11 -9.20 21.29
CA ILE A 79 -12.25 -10.33 22.20
C ILE A 79 -12.93 -9.85 23.48
N ASP A 80 -14.16 -10.29 23.70
CA ASP A 80 -14.88 -9.94 24.91
C ASP A 80 -14.39 -10.71 26.14
N GLY A 81 -14.47 -10.03 27.28
CA GLY A 81 -14.17 -10.56 28.62
C GLY A 81 -13.17 -9.69 29.37
N ILE A 82 -13.02 -9.97 30.66
CA ILE A 82 -11.97 -9.42 31.52
C ILE A 82 -11.20 -10.63 32.06
N TYR A 83 -9.87 -10.52 32.13
CA TYR A 83 -9.07 -11.56 32.78
C TYR A 83 -9.59 -11.80 34.21
N ALA A 84 -9.85 -13.06 34.55
CA ALA A 84 -10.33 -13.46 35.87
C ALA A 84 -9.73 -14.80 36.29
N ASP A 85 -9.34 -14.87 37.55
CA ASP A 85 -8.75 -16.03 38.23
C ASP A 85 -9.46 -16.32 39.56
N PRO A 86 -10.76 -16.66 39.56
CA PRO A 86 -11.52 -16.93 40.78
C PRO A 86 -10.98 -18.11 41.61
N ASP A 87 -10.15 -18.95 41.00
CA ASP A 87 -9.47 -20.11 41.58
C ASP A 87 -7.98 -19.84 41.88
N LEU A 88 -7.56 -18.58 41.93
CA LEU A 88 -6.19 -18.18 42.29
C LEU A 88 -5.78 -18.79 43.64
N LYS A 89 -4.64 -19.48 43.63
CA LYS A 89 -4.06 -20.10 44.83
C LYS A 89 -2.95 -19.23 45.39
N LEU A 90 -2.76 -19.27 46.71
CA LEU A 90 -1.65 -18.62 47.37
C LEU A 90 -0.33 -19.19 46.82
N GLN A 91 0.51 -18.32 46.27
CA GLN A 91 1.85 -18.67 45.80
C GLN A 91 2.87 -18.54 46.94
N ALA A 92 3.91 -19.37 46.91
CA ALA A 92 5.04 -19.26 47.82
C ALA A 92 5.94 -18.06 47.48
N HIS A 93 6.04 -17.70 46.20
CA HIS A 93 6.81 -16.57 45.70
C HIS A 93 5.88 -15.57 45.02
N SER A 94 5.66 -14.41 45.63
CA SER A 94 4.72 -13.40 45.12
C SER A 94 5.15 -12.74 43.80
N ALA A 95 6.39 -12.96 43.35
CA ALA A 95 6.93 -12.44 42.09
C ALA A 95 6.88 -13.47 40.94
N GLU A 96 6.38 -14.68 41.21
CA GLU A 96 6.31 -15.76 40.22
C GLU A 96 5.05 -15.63 39.36
N ILE A 97 5.24 -15.59 38.04
CA ILE A 97 4.12 -15.74 37.10
C ILE A 97 3.81 -17.24 37.01
N GLY A 98 2.71 -17.66 37.64
CA GLY A 98 2.35 -19.07 37.72
C GLY A 98 1.83 -19.64 36.40
N ASP A 99 2.10 -20.92 36.15
CA ASP A 99 1.68 -21.63 34.93
C ASP A 99 0.17 -21.49 34.65
N ALA A 100 -0.67 -21.52 35.69
CA ALA A 100 -2.12 -21.37 35.54
C ALA A 100 -2.54 -20.01 34.92
N MET A 101 -1.79 -18.93 35.19
CA MET A 101 -2.03 -17.63 34.54
C MET A 101 -1.56 -17.67 33.09
N ILE A 102 -0.38 -18.26 32.83
CA ILE A 102 0.17 -18.40 31.48
C ILE A 102 -0.80 -19.19 30.58
N ASP A 103 -1.29 -20.33 31.05
CA ASP A 103 -2.22 -21.18 30.31
C ASP A 103 -3.53 -20.44 29.97
N ARG A 104 -4.09 -19.68 30.92
CA ARG A 104 -5.28 -18.85 30.68
C ARG A 104 -5.07 -17.78 29.62
N VAL A 105 -3.91 -17.11 29.66
CA VAL A 105 -3.55 -16.10 28.66
C VAL A 105 -3.32 -16.76 27.31
N VAL A 106 -2.64 -17.90 27.25
CA VAL A 106 -2.48 -18.70 26.02
C VAL A 106 -3.85 -19.06 25.42
N ASP A 107 -4.79 -19.54 26.23
CA ASP A 107 -6.14 -19.86 25.76
C ASP A 107 -6.93 -18.63 25.30
N THR A 108 -6.70 -17.48 25.93
CA THR A 108 -7.26 -16.19 25.47
C THR A 108 -6.68 -15.80 24.11
N LEU A 109 -5.36 -15.89 23.94
CA LEU A 109 -4.67 -15.57 22.69
C LEU A 109 -5.07 -16.52 21.55
N LYS A 110 -5.35 -17.80 21.83
CA LYS A 110 -5.89 -18.76 20.84
C LYS A 110 -7.26 -18.37 20.29
N ARG A 111 -8.00 -17.48 20.96
CA ARG A 111 -9.28 -16.95 20.44
C ARG A 111 -9.09 -15.94 19.32
N ILE A 112 -7.88 -15.40 19.14
CA ILE A 112 -7.53 -14.56 17.99
C ILE A 112 -7.47 -15.46 16.76
N THR A 113 -8.50 -15.39 15.93
CA THR A 113 -8.60 -16.14 14.67
C THR A 113 -8.88 -15.19 13.53
N TRP A 114 -8.49 -15.58 12.32
CA TRP A 114 -8.73 -14.81 11.11
C TRP A 114 -9.07 -15.75 9.96
N THR A 115 -9.69 -15.19 8.94
CA THR A 115 -10.13 -15.85 7.73
C THR A 115 -9.25 -15.43 6.55
N ARG A 116 -9.46 -16.07 5.39
CA ARG A 116 -8.84 -15.63 4.14
C ARG A 116 -9.31 -14.22 3.73
N GLU A 117 -10.53 -13.86 4.12
CA GLU A 117 -11.11 -12.56 3.80
C GLU A 117 -10.46 -11.43 4.61
N ASP A 118 -10.16 -11.67 5.90
CA ASP A 118 -9.39 -10.73 6.72
C ASP A 118 -8.00 -10.48 6.12
N VAL A 119 -7.35 -11.52 5.60
CA VAL A 119 -6.07 -11.39 4.89
C VAL A 119 -6.22 -10.61 3.58
N ARG A 120 -7.34 -10.78 2.86
CA ARG A 120 -7.61 -10.02 1.63
C ARG A 120 -7.79 -8.53 1.94
N ASN A 121 -8.60 -8.21 2.94
CA ASN A 121 -8.84 -6.84 3.38
C ASN A 121 -7.55 -6.17 3.83
N PHE A 122 -6.75 -6.88 4.64
CA PHE A 122 -5.40 -6.44 5.01
C PHE A 122 -4.54 -6.13 3.79
N LEU A 123 -4.43 -7.05 2.83
CA LEU A 123 -3.58 -6.86 1.65
C LEU A 123 -4.07 -5.71 0.77
N GLY A 124 -5.38 -5.57 0.60
CA GLY A 124 -5.99 -4.49 -0.15
C GLY A 124 -5.62 -3.12 0.41
N ALA A 125 -5.85 -2.93 1.71
CA ALA A 125 -5.45 -1.71 2.42
C ALA A 125 -3.93 -1.50 2.37
N TYR A 126 -3.15 -2.46 2.85
CA TYR A 126 -1.69 -2.34 2.99
C TYR A 126 -0.95 -2.05 1.66
N LEU A 127 -1.41 -2.63 0.54
CA LEU A 127 -0.77 -2.44 -0.76
C LEU A 127 -1.17 -1.13 -1.44
N THR A 128 -2.35 -0.59 -1.12
CA THR A 128 -2.85 0.65 -1.73
C THR A 128 -2.53 1.87 -0.89
N GLU A 129 -2.26 1.72 0.41
CA GLU A 129 -1.87 2.78 1.32
C GLU A 129 -0.69 3.61 0.77
N PRO A 130 -0.88 4.92 0.54
CA PRO A 130 0.18 5.82 0.13
C PRO A 130 1.28 5.93 1.18
N LYS A 131 2.47 6.37 0.78
CA LYS A 131 3.51 6.65 1.78
C LYS A 131 3.08 7.84 2.65
N PRO A 132 3.48 7.92 3.94
CA PRO A 132 3.05 9.00 4.84
C PRO A 132 3.39 10.45 4.41
N HIS A 133 4.27 10.62 3.41
CA HIS A 133 4.64 11.93 2.86
C HIS A 133 4.00 12.20 1.49
N VAL A 134 3.15 11.32 1.00
CA VAL A 134 2.35 11.51 -0.21
C VAL A 134 1.05 12.16 0.23
N PHE A 135 0.82 13.38 -0.23
CA PHE A 135 -0.40 14.14 0.00
C PHE A 135 -1.15 14.29 -1.31
N PHE A 136 -2.46 14.44 -1.24
CA PHE A 136 -3.31 14.77 -2.37
C PHE A 136 -3.81 16.20 -2.22
N ASP A 137 -3.96 16.85 -3.37
CA ASP A 137 -4.41 18.24 -3.44
C ASP A 137 -5.87 18.19 -3.93
N CYS A 138 -6.78 18.58 -3.05
CA CYS A 138 -8.18 18.77 -3.41
C CYS A 138 -8.31 19.94 -4.41
N PRO A 139 -9.25 19.89 -5.36
CA PRO A 139 -9.54 21.04 -6.20
C PRO A 139 -9.92 22.26 -5.34
N ASP A 140 -9.30 23.42 -5.59
CA ASP A 140 -9.61 24.67 -4.86
C ASP A 140 -11.06 25.11 -5.08
N GLU A 141 -11.53 24.96 -6.32
CA GLU A 141 -12.90 25.20 -6.76
C GLU A 141 -13.42 23.90 -7.43
N PRO A 142 -13.99 22.96 -6.66
CA PRO A 142 -14.49 21.72 -7.23
C PRO A 142 -15.65 22.00 -8.18
N LEU A 143 -15.65 21.32 -9.33
CA LEU A 143 -16.79 21.32 -10.25
C LEU A 143 -18.05 20.87 -9.53
N GLU A 144 -19.18 21.49 -9.84
CA GLU A 144 -20.47 20.96 -9.39
C GLU A 144 -20.72 19.58 -10.02
N HIS A 145 -21.51 18.75 -9.36
CA HIS A 145 -21.67 17.34 -9.73
C HIS A 145 -22.11 17.12 -11.20
N GLU A 146 -23.01 17.97 -11.72
CA GLU A 146 -23.46 17.92 -13.12
C GLU A 146 -22.33 18.27 -14.10
N GLU A 147 -21.50 19.27 -13.77
CA GLU A 147 -20.37 19.72 -14.59
C GLU A 147 -19.24 18.69 -14.59
N PHE A 148 -18.95 18.11 -13.43
CA PHE A 148 -18.03 16.98 -13.29
C PHE A 148 -18.47 15.80 -14.18
N THR A 149 -19.75 15.43 -14.12
CA THR A 149 -20.29 14.33 -14.91
C THR A 149 -20.16 14.62 -16.41
N ALA A 150 -20.51 15.83 -16.83
CA ALA A 150 -20.35 16.26 -18.23
C ALA A 150 -18.89 16.21 -18.69
N ALA A 151 -17.94 16.64 -17.85
CA ALA A 151 -16.51 16.58 -18.15
C ALA A 151 -16.01 15.12 -18.28
N CYS A 152 -16.40 14.24 -17.36
CA CYS A 152 -16.04 12.82 -17.40
C CYS A 152 -16.64 12.10 -18.62
N LEU A 153 -17.84 12.48 -19.06
CA LEU A 153 -18.46 11.94 -20.27
C LEU A 153 -17.74 12.39 -21.54
N ALA A 154 -17.28 13.64 -21.59
CA ALA A 154 -16.64 14.23 -22.75
C ALA A 154 -15.16 13.84 -22.89
N ASP A 155 -14.41 13.85 -21.78
CA ASP A 155 -12.96 13.75 -21.78
C ASP A 155 -12.43 12.46 -21.12
N GLY A 156 -13.29 11.75 -20.40
CA GLY A 156 -12.93 10.57 -19.61
C GLY A 156 -12.46 10.91 -18.20
N TYR A 157 -12.01 9.91 -17.46
CA TYR A 157 -11.64 10.00 -16.04
C TYR A 157 -10.31 9.30 -15.78
N ARG A 158 -9.46 9.81 -14.88
CA ARG A 158 -8.11 9.27 -14.66
C ARG A 158 -7.73 9.33 -13.19
N LEU A 159 -7.12 8.26 -12.69
CA LEU A 159 -6.51 8.27 -11.36
C LEU A 159 -5.31 9.21 -11.31
N ASP A 160 -5.16 9.95 -10.20
CA ASP A 160 -3.93 10.68 -9.90
C ASP A 160 -2.75 9.71 -9.92
N ALA A 161 -1.57 10.16 -10.35
CA ALA A 161 -0.38 9.31 -10.42
C ALA A 161 0.02 8.71 -9.06
N ARG A 162 -0.36 9.37 -7.96
CA ARG A 162 -0.13 8.93 -6.58
C ARG A 162 -1.14 7.87 -6.12
N SER A 163 -2.33 7.82 -6.73
CA SER A 163 -3.40 6.90 -6.33
C SER A 163 -3.14 5.46 -6.74
N LEU A 164 -3.48 4.51 -5.88
CA LEU A 164 -3.39 3.07 -6.14
C LEU A 164 -4.76 2.43 -5.92
N LEU A 165 -5.43 2.08 -7.03
CA LEU A 165 -6.65 1.29 -7.03
C LEU A 165 -6.28 -0.16 -7.33
N LEU A 166 -6.57 -1.08 -6.41
CA LEU A 166 -6.38 -2.52 -6.58
C LEU A 166 -7.67 -3.25 -6.25
N PHE A 167 -7.81 -4.47 -6.76
CA PHE A 167 -8.98 -5.29 -6.48
C PHE A 167 -8.65 -6.77 -6.29
N SER A 168 -9.54 -7.48 -5.62
CA SER A 168 -9.46 -8.91 -5.41
C SER A 168 -10.85 -9.49 -5.20
N ASP A 169 -11.29 -10.41 -6.06
CA ASP A 169 -12.56 -11.14 -5.89
C ASP A 169 -13.76 -10.20 -5.70
N GLY A 170 -13.87 -9.17 -6.55
CA GLY A 170 -14.93 -8.16 -6.50
C GLY A 170 -14.75 -7.05 -5.46
N HIS A 171 -13.78 -7.18 -4.54
CA HIS A 171 -13.48 -6.15 -3.54
C HIS A 171 -12.43 -5.18 -4.07
N PHE A 172 -12.69 -3.87 -3.95
CA PHE A 172 -11.78 -2.82 -4.38
C PHE A 172 -11.17 -2.09 -3.18
N PHE A 173 -9.96 -1.59 -3.38
CA PHE A 173 -9.24 -0.81 -2.39
C PHE A 173 -8.57 0.38 -3.08
N LEU A 174 -8.75 1.57 -2.53
CA LEU A 174 -8.11 2.78 -3.00
C LEU A 174 -7.40 3.45 -1.83
N ASN A 175 -6.11 3.69 -1.99
CA ASN A 175 -5.32 4.51 -1.07
C ASN A 175 -5.42 4.08 0.41
N GLY A 176 -5.52 2.77 0.69
CA GLY A 176 -5.62 2.23 2.05
C GLY A 176 -7.03 1.83 2.47
N GLU A 177 -8.06 2.29 1.75
CA GLU A 177 -9.44 2.12 2.17
C GLU A 177 -10.19 1.12 1.28
N PRO A 178 -11.08 0.29 1.84
CA PRO A 178 -12.00 -0.53 1.06
C PRO A 178 -13.03 0.36 0.36
N VAL A 179 -13.32 0.03 -0.90
CA VAL A 179 -14.23 0.77 -1.76
C VAL A 179 -15.47 -0.09 -2.03
N PRO A 180 -16.68 0.34 -1.61
CA PRO A 180 -17.91 -0.32 -2.00
C PRO A 180 -18.18 -0.08 -3.49
N VAL A 181 -18.40 -1.16 -4.24
CA VAL A 181 -18.70 -1.10 -5.67
C VAL A 181 -19.89 -2.02 -5.96
N GLU A 182 -20.90 -1.48 -6.65
CA GLU A 182 -22.07 -2.25 -7.08
C GLU A 182 -21.71 -3.28 -8.16
N GLU A 183 -22.46 -4.39 -8.23
CA GLU A 183 -22.16 -5.49 -9.16
C GLU A 183 -22.12 -5.04 -10.63
N GLU A 184 -22.95 -4.06 -11.00
CA GLU A 184 -23.02 -3.51 -12.35
C GLU A 184 -21.81 -2.64 -12.73
N ASP A 185 -21.14 -2.05 -11.74
CA ASP A 185 -19.98 -1.18 -11.94
C ASP A 185 -18.65 -1.94 -11.95
N LEU A 186 -18.62 -3.19 -11.46
CA LEU A 186 -17.40 -4.00 -11.35
C LEU A 186 -16.56 -4.01 -12.64
N PRO A 187 -17.12 -4.22 -13.86
CA PRO A 187 -16.31 -4.27 -15.07
C PRO A 187 -15.63 -2.93 -15.38
N VAL A 188 -16.32 -1.82 -15.12
CA VAL A 188 -15.80 -0.47 -15.37
C VAL A 188 -14.71 -0.14 -14.37
N LEU A 189 -14.91 -0.45 -13.08
CA LEU A 189 -13.91 -0.21 -12.04
C LEU A 189 -12.68 -1.12 -12.18
N GLN A 190 -12.84 -2.37 -12.64
CA GLN A 190 -11.72 -3.24 -13.01
C GLN A 190 -10.89 -2.60 -14.13
N ASN A 191 -11.54 -2.11 -15.18
CA ASN A 191 -10.86 -1.43 -16.27
C ASN A 191 -10.15 -0.14 -15.80
N LEU A 192 -10.79 0.64 -14.90
CA LEU A 192 -10.15 1.80 -14.29
C LEU A 192 -8.91 1.41 -13.46
N ALA A 193 -8.96 0.31 -12.71
CA ALA A 193 -7.81 -0.18 -11.95
C ALA A 193 -6.65 -0.60 -12.87
N ASP A 194 -6.95 -1.35 -13.94
CA ASP A 194 -5.96 -1.87 -14.89
C ASP A 194 -5.31 -0.75 -15.73
N GLN A 195 -6.13 0.15 -16.28
CA GLN A 195 -5.68 1.19 -17.22
C GLN A 195 -5.34 2.51 -16.53
N ARG A 196 -5.75 2.68 -15.26
CA ARG A 196 -5.69 3.93 -14.49
C ARG A 196 -6.44 5.10 -15.14
N ARG A 197 -7.27 4.79 -16.15
CA ARG A 197 -8.04 5.75 -16.94
C ARG A 197 -9.27 5.07 -17.54
N LEU A 198 -10.35 5.84 -17.64
CA LEU A 198 -11.53 5.54 -18.45
C LEU A 198 -11.62 6.58 -19.56
N ASP A 199 -11.91 6.15 -20.79
CA ASP A 199 -12.19 7.06 -21.91
C ASP A 199 -13.56 7.73 -21.77
N SER A 200 -14.50 7.10 -21.06
CA SER A 200 -15.81 7.65 -20.72
C SER A 200 -16.37 6.94 -19.49
N VAL A 201 -17.26 7.60 -18.76
CA VAL A 201 -17.99 7.07 -17.58
C VAL A 201 -19.39 6.53 -17.92
N VAL A 202 -19.72 6.40 -19.22
CA VAL A 202 -21.01 5.84 -19.67
C VAL A 202 -21.18 4.42 -19.14
N GLY A 203 -22.34 4.16 -18.53
CA GLY A 203 -22.72 2.84 -18.02
C GLY A 203 -22.38 2.60 -16.56
N LEU A 204 -21.77 3.58 -15.87
CA LEU A 204 -21.73 3.57 -14.40
C LEU A 204 -23.12 3.85 -13.82
N SER A 205 -23.39 3.24 -12.67
CA SER A 205 -24.53 3.56 -11.81
C SER A 205 -24.43 5.00 -11.25
N GLU A 206 -25.52 5.47 -10.63
CA GLU A 206 -25.50 6.76 -9.92
C GLU A 206 -24.50 6.71 -8.74
N GLU A 207 -24.45 5.61 -8.02
CA GLU A 207 -23.52 5.35 -6.92
C GLU A 207 -22.05 5.30 -7.41
N GLY A 208 -21.80 4.68 -8.56
CA GLY A 208 -20.48 4.63 -9.19
C GLY A 208 -20.00 6.02 -9.60
N LEU A 209 -20.87 6.85 -10.18
CA LEU A 209 -20.55 8.24 -10.51
C LEU A 209 -20.31 9.09 -9.25
N ALA A 210 -21.10 8.90 -8.20
CA ALA A 210 -20.89 9.56 -6.92
C ALA A 210 -19.53 9.20 -6.30
N LEU A 211 -19.15 7.92 -6.36
CA LEU A 211 -17.83 7.46 -5.91
C LEU A 211 -16.69 8.13 -6.67
N LEU A 212 -16.79 8.24 -8.01
CA LEU A 212 -15.78 8.94 -8.80
C LEU A 212 -15.70 10.44 -8.47
N TYR A 213 -16.84 11.05 -8.14
CA TYR A 213 -16.90 12.44 -7.73
C TYR A 213 -16.24 12.67 -6.37
N ASP A 214 -16.47 11.78 -5.40
CA ASP A 214 -15.82 11.83 -4.08
C ASP A 214 -14.29 11.73 -4.22
N TRP A 215 -13.81 10.80 -5.05
CA TRP A 215 -12.37 10.67 -5.34
C TRP A 215 -11.79 11.92 -5.99
N TYR A 216 -12.56 12.60 -6.85
CA TYR A 216 -12.16 13.89 -7.41
C TYR A 216 -12.07 14.97 -6.35
N CYS A 217 -13.06 15.08 -5.46
CA CYS A 217 -13.03 16.02 -4.35
C CYS A 217 -11.83 15.79 -3.42
N CYS A 218 -11.41 14.53 -3.23
CA CYS A 218 -10.22 14.18 -2.46
C CYS A 218 -8.89 14.34 -3.22
N GLY A 219 -8.92 14.71 -4.52
CA GLY A 219 -7.73 14.81 -5.36
C GLY A 219 -7.13 13.46 -5.77
N PHE A 220 -7.83 12.35 -5.53
CA PHE A 220 -7.37 11.00 -5.85
C PHE A 220 -7.45 10.69 -7.35
N ALA A 221 -8.27 11.45 -8.08
CA ALA A 221 -8.52 11.26 -9.50
C ALA A 221 -9.16 12.51 -10.10
N HIS A 222 -9.15 12.62 -11.43
CA HIS A 222 -9.53 13.85 -12.13
C HIS A 222 -10.18 13.54 -13.48
N PRO A 223 -11.05 14.42 -14.02
CA PRO A 223 -11.41 14.38 -15.44
C PRO A 223 -10.14 14.44 -16.31
N SER A 224 -10.02 13.60 -17.34
CA SER A 224 -8.72 13.35 -18.01
C SER A 224 -8.08 14.58 -18.67
N LYS A 225 -8.86 15.61 -18.99
CA LYS A 225 -8.37 16.85 -19.60
C LYS A 225 -7.80 17.85 -18.59
N SER A 226 -8.04 17.66 -17.30
CA SER A 226 -7.69 18.62 -16.23
C SER A 226 -6.19 18.75 -15.93
N LEU A 227 -5.32 17.95 -16.56
CA LEU A 227 -3.86 17.93 -16.29
C LEU A 227 -3.03 18.79 -17.27
N MET A 228 -3.66 19.69 -18.02
CA MET A 228 -2.97 20.68 -18.85
C MET A 228 -3.47 22.10 -18.59
N GLU A 229 -3.17 22.61 -17.39
CA GLU A 229 -2.84 24.03 -17.15
C GLU A 229 -1.61 24.11 -16.23
#